data_AF-A0A3S1DXJ5-F1
#
_entry.id   AF-A0A3S1DXJ5-F1
#
_cell.length_a   1.000
_cell.length_b   1.000
_cell.length_c   1.000
_cell.angle_alpha   90.00
_cell.angle_beta   90.00
_cell.angle_gamma   90.00
#
_symmetry.space_group_name_H-M   'P 1'
#
loop_
_entity.id
_entity.type
_entity.pdbx_description
1 polymer ?
#
loop_
_entity_poly.entity_id
_entity_poly.type
_entity_poly.pdbx_seq_one_letter_code
_entity_poly.pdbx_strand_id
1 'polypeptide(L)'
;MNEMLKGPTPGQAGSASGTVSFAVLDQALWQKFRNAAGPEEFVEAWLALLCRQVPGVVAGVAVLGEPDVGPFTPVAWWPDKDVVGISLSAIAEKSLAQRQGAVTSGGGPDGAQAVRQIAQPLIVDGRIYGVCAVSSIGDEIGAGETLRRMQWAAGWMEVLLRRQMQADDQ
;
A
#
# COMPACT_ATOMS: atom_id res chain seq x y z
N MET A 1 24.28 -15.34 -61.55
CA MET A 1 25.03 -15.16 -60.29
C MET A 1 24.05 -14.57 -59.30
N ASN A 2 23.33 -15.43 -58.59
CA ASN A 2 22.22 -15.08 -57.70
C ASN A 2 22.65 -15.52 -56.30
N GLU A 3 23.01 -14.57 -55.45
CA GLU A 3 23.48 -14.85 -54.09
C GLU A 3 22.32 -15.22 -53.16
N MET A 4 22.54 -16.37 -52.52
CA MET A 4 21.72 -17.04 -51.52
C MET A 4 21.77 -16.35 -50.14
N LEU A 5 20.70 -16.59 -49.38
CA LEU A 5 20.63 -16.64 -47.91
C LEU A 5 20.92 -15.35 -47.10
N LYS A 6 19.83 -14.70 -46.66
CA LYS A 6 19.72 -14.25 -45.27
C LYS A 6 18.38 -14.75 -44.70
N GLY A 7 18.47 -15.68 -43.76
CA GLY A 7 17.32 -16.23 -43.02
C GLY A 7 16.68 -15.19 -42.10
N PRO A 8 15.53 -15.52 -41.49
CA PRO A 8 14.84 -14.62 -40.59
C PRO A 8 15.62 -14.52 -39.28
N THR A 9 15.88 -13.30 -38.82
CA THR A 9 16.39 -13.06 -37.46
C THR A 9 15.25 -13.27 -36.46
N PRO A 10 15.31 -14.24 -35.53
CA PRO A 10 14.38 -14.30 -34.41
C PRO A 10 14.99 -13.51 -33.24
N GLY A 11 14.30 -12.47 -32.77
CA GLY A 11 14.84 -11.71 -31.65
C GLY A 11 14.02 -10.50 -31.25
N GLN A 12 12.92 -10.75 -30.53
CA GLN A 12 12.59 -10.12 -29.24
C GLN A 12 11.11 -10.35 -28.92
N ALA A 13 10.80 -11.52 -28.36
CA ALA A 13 9.60 -11.74 -27.55
C ALA A 13 10.08 -11.90 -26.10
N GLY A 14 10.02 -10.83 -25.31
CA GLY A 14 10.59 -10.83 -23.97
C GLY A 14 9.97 -9.85 -22.96
N SER A 15 8.78 -9.28 -23.24
CA SER A 15 8.13 -8.32 -22.34
C SER A 15 6.69 -8.67 -21.96
N ALA A 16 6.12 -9.76 -22.50
CA ALA A 16 4.72 -10.12 -22.24
C ALA A 16 4.51 -10.83 -20.88
N SER A 17 5.48 -11.61 -20.39
CA SER A 17 5.28 -12.41 -19.15
C SER A 17 5.15 -11.57 -17.88
N GLY A 18 5.84 -10.43 -17.76
CA GLY A 18 5.76 -9.58 -16.57
C GLY A 18 4.41 -8.87 -16.43
N THR A 19 3.88 -8.35 -17.53
CA THR A 19 2.59 -7.65 -17.56
C THR A 19 1.41 -8.58 -17.32
N VAL A 20 1.45 -9.81 -17.87
CA VAL A 20 0.40 -10.81 -17.67
C VAL A 20 0.35 -11.27 -16.22
N SER A 21 1.49 -11.54 -15.58
CA SER A 21 1.54 -11.91 -14.16
C SER A 21 1.07 -10.78 -13.25
N PHE A 22 1.37 -9.52 -13.57
CA PHE A 22 0.89 -8.38 -12.80
C PHE A 22 -0.63 -8.24 -12.89
N ALA A 23 -1.22 -8.35 -14.09
CA ALA A 23 -2.66 -8.25 -14.30
C ALA A 23 -3.44 -9.39 -13.61
N VAL A 24 -2.92 -10.62 -13.67
CA VAL A 24 -3.53 -11.79 -13.01
C VAL A 24 -3.47 -11.65 -11.48
N LEU A 25 -2.33 -11.21 -10.94
CA LEU A 25 -2.20 -10.95 -9.50
C LEU A 25 -3.12 -9.82 -9.04
N ASP A 26 -3.23 -8.74 -9.84
CA ASP A 26 -4.14 -7.63 -9.54
C ASP A 26 -5.59 -8.08 -9.54
N GLN A 27 -6.00 -8.89 -10.53
CA GLN A 27 -7.34 -9.48 -10.59
C GLN A 27 -7.64 -10.33 -9.35
N ALA A 28 -6.69 -11.16 -8.90
CA ALA A 28 -6.86 -11.97 -7.71
C ALA A 28 -7.02 -11.12 -6.43
N LEU A 29 -6.23 -10.05 -6.29
CA LEU A 29 -6.34 -9.11 -5.17
C LEU A 29 -7.69 -8.38 -5.17
N TRP A 30 -8.18 -7.95 -6.34
CA TRP A 30 -9.52 -7.36 -6.46
C TRP A 30 -10.63 -8.35 -6.12
N GLN A 31 -10.49 -9.64 -6.46
CA GLN A 31 -11.44 -10.66 -6.05
C GLN A 31 -11.42 -10.87 -4.53
N LYS A 32 -10.22 -10.97 -3.92
CA LYS A 32 -10.06 -11.08 -2.46
C LYS A 32 -10.68 -9.87 -1.75
N PHE A 33 -10.40 -8.66 -2.23
CA PHE A 33 -10.96 -7.42 -1.67
C PHE A 33 -12.50 -7.38 -1.73
N ARG A 34 -13.09 -7.79 -2.85
CA ARG A 34 -14.56 -7.76 -3.04
C ARG A 34 -15.29 -8.85 -2.26
N ASN A 35 -14.67 -10.01 -2.12
CA ASN A 35 -15.28 -11.19 -1.52
C ASN A 35 -14.76 -11.44 -0.09
N ALA A 36 -14.12 -10.44 0.52
CA ALA A 36 -13.46 -10.58 1.80
C ALA A 36 -14.42 -11.15 2.86
N ALA A 37 -14.03 -12.26 3.48
CA ALA A 37 -14.86 -12.96 4.45
C ALA A 37 -14.96 -12.23 5.80
N GLY A 38 -14.08 -11.25 6.04
CA GLY A 38 -14.07 -10.45 7.26
C GLY A 38 -13.13 -9.24 7.18
N PRO A 39 -13.08 -8.44 8.26
CA PRO A 39 -12.31 -7.19 8.29
C PRO A 39 -10.83 -7.39 8.00
N GLU A 40 -10.17 -8.37 8.61
CA GLU A 40 -8.73 -8.62 8.41
C GLU A 40 -8.40 -8.89 6.93
N GLU A 41 -9.15 -9.80 6.30
CA GLU A 41 -8.95 -10.15 4.89
C GLU A 41 -9.19 -8.96 3.95
N PHE A 42 -10.17 -8.11 4.29
CA PHE A 42 -10.46 -6.89 3.56
C PHE A 42 -9.29 -5.90 3.65
N VAL A 43 -8.75 -5.67 4.86
CA VAL A 43 -7.66 -4.73 5.10
C VAL A 43 -6.36 -5.20 4.45
N GLU A 44 -6.07 -6.51 4.49
CA GLU A 44 -4.94 -7.09 3.77
C GLU A 44 -5.01 -6.85 2.26
N ALA A 45 -6.14 -7.19 1.64
CA ALA A 45 -6.32 -7.03 0.20
C ALA A 45 -6.30 -5.56 -0.20
N TRP A 46 -6.92 -4.69 0.60
CA TRP A 46 -6.90 -3.24 0.44
C TRP A 46 -5.48 -2.67 0.48
N LEU A 47 -4.70 -3.03 1.49
CA LEU A 47 -3.32 -2.55 1.66
C LEU A 47 -2.44 -2.99 0.48
N ALA A 48 -2.59 -4.25 0.04
CA ALA A 48 -1.87 -4.77 -1.09
C ALA A 48 -2.20 -4.03 -2.40
N LEU A 49 -3.48 -3.76 -2.65
CA LEU A 49 -3.92 -2.96 -3.80
C LEU A 49 -3.37 -1.54 -3.75
N LEU A 50 -3.44 -0.88 -2.58
CA LEU A 50 -2.88 0.46 -2.39
C LEU A 50 -1.38 0.49 -2.69
N CYS A 51 -0.60 -0.41 -2.09
CA CYS A 51 0.85 -0.43 -2.27
C CYS A 51 1.25 -0.66 -3.74
N ARG A 52 0.47 -1.45 -4.50
CA ARG A 52 0.71 -1.70 -5.92
C ARG A 52 0.35 -0.53 -6.83
N GLN A 53 -0.58 0.34 -6.42
CA GLN A 53 -1.00 1.52 -7.17
C GLN A 53 -0.11 2.75 -6.93
N VAL A 54 0.81 2.67 -5.98
CA VAL A 54 1.74 3.74 -5.62
C VAL A 54 3.15 3.33 -6.07
N PRO A 55 3.68 3.92 -7.15
CA PRO A 55 5.04 3.64 -7.61
C PRO A 55 6.09 3.85 -6.52
N GLY A 56 7.12 3.00 -6.52
CA GLY A 56 8.22 3.04 -5.56
C GLY A 56 7.90 2.49 -4.16
N VAL A 57 6.66 2.11 -3.84
CA VAL A 57 6.34 1.50 -2.53
C VAL A 57 6.95 0.11 -2.43
N VAL A 58 7.68 -0.11 -1.34
CA VAL A 58 8.39 -1.36 -1.04
C VAL A 58 7.90 -2.04 0.24
N ALA A 59 7.19 -1.31 1.11
CA ALA A 59 6.60 -1.85 2.32
C ALA A 59 5.36 -1.05 2.73
N GLY A 60 4.39 -1.70 3.35
CA GLY A 60 3.21 -1.08 3.91
C GLY A 60 2.72 -1.79 5.16
N VAL A 61 2.06 -1.05 6.05
CA VAL A 61 1.38 -1.59 7.22
C VAL A 61 0.05 -0.85 7.41
N ALA A 62 -0.99 -1.59 7.76
CA ALA A 62 -2.23 -1.03 8.26
C ALA A 62 -2.38 -1.40 9.73
N VAL A 63 -2.67 -0.40 10.55
CA VAL A 63 -2.81 -0.53 12.00
C VAL A 63 -4.21 -0.06 12.36
N LEU A 64 -4.95 -0.87 13.12
CA LEU A 64 -6.29 -0.56 13.60
C LEU A 64 -6.38 -0.77 15.11
N GLY A 65 -7.35 -0.13 15.75
CA GLY A 65 -7.59 -0.26 17.18
C GLY A 65 -8.89 0.42 17.61
N GLU A 66 -9.14 0.41 18.91
CA GLU A 66 -10.29 1.10 19.51
C GLU A 66 -10.24 2.60 19.16
N PRO A 67 -11.34 3.23 18.71
CA PRO A 67 -11.24 4.53 18.09
C PRO A 67 -10.92 5.62 19.11
N ASP A 68 -9.91 6.44 18.79
CA ASP A 68 -9.26 7.46 19.65
C ASP A 68 -8.53 6.92 20.89
N VAL A 69 -8.65 5.62 21.22
CA VAL A 69 -8.11 5.03 22.46
C VAL A 69 -6.94 4.09 22.19
N GLY A 70 -7.02 3.27 21.15
CA GLY A 70 -6.11 2.14 20.94
C GLY A 70 -6.30 1.00 21.97
N PRO A 71 -5.34 0.07 22.10
CA PRO A 71 -4.07 0.05 21.39
C PRO A 71 -4.28 -0.15 19.88
N PHE A 72 -3.50 0.60 19.09
CA PHE A 72 -3.46 0.42 17.64
C PHE A 72 -2.49 -0.72 17.33
N THR A 73 -3.00 -1.82 16.80
CA THR A 73 -2.23 -3.02 16.47
C THR A 73 -2.18 -3.25 14.96
N PRO A 74 -1.04 -3.71 14.42
CA PRO A 74 -0.96 -4.06 13.01
C PRO A 74 -1.95 -5.17 12.66
N VAL A 75 -2.77 -4.94 11.63
CA VAL A 75 -3.76 -5.90 11.12
C VAL A 75 -3.43 -6.39 9.71
N ALA A 76 -2.56 -5.68 8.99
CA ALA A 76 -2.08 -6.09 7.68
C ALA A 76 -0.66 -5.58 7.41
N TRP A 77 0.09 -6.37 6.64
CA TRP A 77 1.43 -6.06 6.17
C TRP A 77 1.50 -6.27 4.66
N TRP A 78 2.39 -5.52 4.01
CA TRP A 78 2.73 -5.73 2.62
C TRP A 78 4.24 -5.48 2.41
N PRO A 79 4.95 -6.29 1.59
CA PRO A 79 4.47 -7.53 0.97
C PRO A 79 4.29 -8.67 1.98
N ASP A 80 5.15 -8.74 3.01
CA ASP A 80 5.11 -9.72 4.08
C ASP A 80 5.69 -9.09 5.36
N LYS A 81 5.25 -9.58 6.54
CA LYS A 81 5.70 -9.06 7.85
C LYS A 81 7.23 -9.05 8.02
N ASP A 82 7.92 -10.03 7.44
CA ASP A 82 9.37 -10.22 7.58
C ASP A 82 10.17 -9.25 6.69
N VAL A 83 9.55 -8.76 5.60
CA VAL A 83 10.11 -7.73 4.72
C VAL A 83 9.89 -6.32 5.27
N VAL A 84 8.87 -6.13 6.12
CA VAL A 84 8.63 -4.89 6.88
C VAL A 84 9.64 -4.77 8.05
N GLY A 85 10.93 -4.90 7.76
CA GLY A 85 12.04 -4.56 8.66
C GLY A 85 12.34 -3.05 8.71
N ILE A 86 11.67 -2.27 7.87
CA ILE A 86 11.65 -0.80 7.94
C ILE A 86 10.58 -0.42 8.95
N SER A 87 10.95 -0.02 10.17
CA SER A 87 9.99 0.37 11.20
C SER A 87 9.16 1.57 10.75
N LEU A 88 7.93 1.29 10.29
CA LEU A 88 6.90 2.29 9.95
C LEU A 88 6.19 2.81 11.19
N SER A 89 6.47 2.25 12.38
CA SER A 89 5.83 2.64 13.64
C SER A 89 6.00 4.12 13.96
N ALA A 90 7.21 4.67 13.76
CA ALA A 90 7.46 6.08 14.08
C ALA A 90 6.64 7.04 13.21
N ILE A 91 6.49 6.77 11.89
CA ILE A 91 5.67 7.62 11.02
C ILE A 91 4.17 7.42 11.27
N ALA A 92 3.77 6.19 11.62
CA ALA A 92 2.41 5.86 12.01
C ALA A 92 1.99 6.61 13.29
N GLU A 93 2.81 6.53 14.35
CA GLU A 93 2.61 7.26 15.61
C GLU A 93 2.56 8.77 15.39
N LYS A 94 3.45 9.32 14.57
CA LYS A 94 3.44 10.75 14.20
C LYS A 94 2.11 11.13 13.54
N SER A 95 1.62 10.33 12.60
CA SER A 95 0.36 10.60 11.91
C SER A 95 -0.86 10.51 12.84
N LEU A 96 -0.89 9.51 13.73
CA LEU A 96 -1.92 9.37 14.76
C LEU A 96 -1.92 10.57 15.72
N ALA A 97 -0.76 10.97 16.22
CA ALA A 97 -0.61 12.09 17.15
C ALA A 97 -1.05 13.42 16.53
N GLN A 98 -0.72 13.65 15.25
CA GLN A 98 -1.07 14.88 14.54
C GLN A 98 -2.49 14.86 13.97
N ARG A 99 -3.18 13.70 13.98
CA ARG A 99 -4.47 13.49 13.32
C ARG A 99 -4.48 13.88 11.83
N GLN A 100 -3.34 13.76 11.15
CA GLN A 100 -3.20 14.14 9.75
C GLN A 100 -2.13 13.29 9.04
N GLY A 101 -2.11 13.41 7.72
CA GLY A 101 -1.06 12.82 6.90
C GLY A 101 0.33 13.29 7.32
N ALA A 102 1.26 12.36 7.47
CA ALA A 102 2.63 12.64 7.86
C ALA A 102 3.60 12.10 6.79
N VAL A 103 4.66 12.86 6.53
CA VAL A 103 5.75 12.48 5.62
C VAL A 103 7.07 12.61 6.37
N THR A 104 7.96 11.65 6.16
CA THR A 104 9.37 11.75 6.52
C THR A 104 10.22 11.25 5.35
N SER A 105 11.39 11.87 5.17
CA SER A 105 12.35 11.46 4.15
C SER A 105 13.69 11.28 4.85
N GLY A 106 14.29 10.10 4.70
CA GLY A 106 15.64 9.80 5.13
C GLY A 106 16.57 9.81 3.93
N GLY A 107 17.71 10.48 4.05
CA GLY A 107 18.82 10.25 3.15
C GLY A 107 19.43 8.89 3.45
N GLY A 108 19.56 8.03 2.44
CA GLY A 108 20.48 6.91 2.56
C GLY A 108 21.93 7.42 2.66
N PRO A 109 22.88 6.64 3.20
CA PRO A 109 24.30 6.99 3.14
C PRO A 109 24.72 7.23 1.67
N ASP A 110 25.76 8.06 1.46
CA ASP A 110 26.24 8.51 0.14
C ASP A 110 26.02 7.47 -0.99
N GLY A 111 25.09 7.78 -1.90
CA GLY A 111 24.75 6.95 -3.06
C GLY A 111 23.54 6.02 -2.92
N ALA A 112 22.97 5.84 -1.73
CA ALA A 112 21.72 5.08 -1.56
C ALA A 112 20.48 5.90 -1.93
N GLN A 113 19.49 5.25 -2.55
CA GLN A 113 18.23 5.91 -2.91
C GLN A 113 17.52 6.43 -1.65
N ALA A 114 16.97 7.65 -1.74
CA ALA A 114 16.22 8.26 -0.67
C ALA A 114 15.03 7.37 -0.29
N VAL A 115 14.88 7.12 1.01
CA VAL A 115 13.73 6.37 1.56
C VAL A 115 12.75 7.38 2.11
N ARG A 116 11.50 7.28 1.66
CA ARG A 116 10.41 8.13 2.09
C ARG A 116 9.37 7.28 2.78
N GLN A 117 9.02 7.65 4.01
CA GLN A 117 7.91 7.02 4.71
C GLN A 117 6.75 8.02 4.81
N ILE A 118 5.55 7.52 4.57
CA ILE A 118 4.31 8.30 4.54
C ILE A 118 3.28 7.56 5.35
N ALA A 119 2.51 8.27 6.16
CA ALA A 119 1.40 7.72 6.90
C ALA A 119 0.15 8.59 6.71
N GLN A 120 -1.01 7.95 6.63
CA GLN A 120 -2.32 8.56 6.50
C GLN A 120 -3.25 7.96 7.57
N PRO A 121 -3.83 8.79 8.46
CA PRO A 121 -4.72 8.29 9.48
C PRO A 121 -6.05 7.87 8.85
N LEU A 122 -6.68 6.87 9.46
CA LEU A 122 -7.98 6.34 9.07
C LEU A 122 -9.02 6.96 10.00
N ILE A 123 -9.70 8.00 9.52
CA ILE A 123 -10.63 8.82 10.28
C ILE A 123 -12.05 8.56 9.78
N VAL A 124 -12.97 8.25 10.70
CA VAL A 124 -14.40 8.12 10.43
C VAL A 124 -15.15 8.97 11.45
N ASP A 125 -16.05 9.83 10.99
CA ASP A 125 -16.82 10.75 11.85
C ASP A 125 -15.96 11.53 12.86
N GLY A 126 -14.75 11.93 12.44
CA GLY A 126 -13.80 12.70 13.26
C GLY A 126 -12.98 11.88 14.27
N ARG A 127 -13.23 10.57 14.39
CA ARG A 127 -12.53 9.65 15.29
C ARG A 127 -11.45 8.89 14.56
N ILE A 128 -10.31 8.65 15.22
CA ILE A 128 -9.18 7.90 14.64
C ILE A 128 -9.34 6.42 14.93
N TYR A 129 -9.53 5.62 13.89
CA TYR A 129 -9.63 4.15 13.98
C TYR A 129 -8.30 3.46 13.74
N GLY A 130 -7.31 4.19 13.21
CA GLY A 130 -6.01 3.64 12.90
C GLY A 130 -5.22 4.48 11.92
N VAL A 131 -4.25 3.84 11.27
CA VAL A 131 -3.32 4.48 10.33
C VAL A 131 -2.82 3.47 9.32
N CYS A 132 -2.67 3.92 8.08
CA CYS A 132 -1.90 3.19 7.07
C CYS A 132 -0.59 3.93 6.83
N ALA A 133 0.51 3.19 6.84
CA ALA A 133 1.83 3.71 6.56
C ALA A 133 2.50 2.92 5.44
N VAL A 134 3.27 3.61 4.59
CA VAL A 134 4.03 3.02 3.49
C VAL A 134 5.46 3.55 3.48
N SER A 135 6.39 2.71 3.05
CA SER A 135 7.76 3.07 2.72
C SER A 135 7.94 3.00 1.21
N SER A 136 8.54 4.02 0.64
CA SER A 136 8.85 4.11 -0.78
C SER A 136 10.31 4.47 -0.99
N ILE A 137 10.88 3.96 -2.08
CA ILE A 137 12.23 4.26 -2.52
C ILE A 137 12.15 5.14 -3.77
N GLY A 138 12.92 6.23 -3.79
CA GLY A 138 12.86 7.22 -4.87
C GLY A 138 11.74 8.25 -4.70
N ASP A 139 11.43 8.97 -5.76
CA ASP A 139 10.46 10.09 -5.74
C ASP A 139 9.57 10.16 -6.99
N GLU A 140 9.31 9.02 -7.65
CA GLU A 140 8.69 8.97 -8.99
C GLU A 140 7.39 9.78 -9.10
N ILE A 141 6.53 9.74 -8.09
CA ILE A 141 5.27 10.51 -8.05
C ILE A 141 5.25 11.60 -6.97
N GLY A 142 6.28 11.68 -6.12
CA GLY A 142 6.36 12.63 -5.02
C GLY A 142 5.45 12.32 -3.81
N ALA A 143 5.83 12.84 -2.65
CA ALA A 143 5.11 12.66 -1.39
C ALA A 143 3.63 13.09 -1.43
N GLY A 144 3.35 14.23 -2.06
CA GLY A 144 2.00 14.80 -2.08
C GLY A 144 1.00 13.95 -2.86
N GLU A 145 1.42 13.38 -3.99
CA GLU A 145 0.58 12.49 -4.79
C GLU A 145 0.41 11.12 -4.12
N THR A 146 1.46 10.57 -3.52
CA THR A 146 1.33 9.36 -2.71
C THR A 146 0.35 9.56 -1.56
N LEU A 147 0.45 10.67 -0.83
CA LEU A 147 -0.48 10.97 0.25
C LEU A 147 -1.92 11.12 -0.26
N ARG A 148 -2.11 11.77 -1.41
CA ARG A 148 -3.43 11.88 -2.04
C ARG A 148 -4.00 10.51 -2.41
N ARG A 149 -3.19 9.60 -2.96
CA ARG A 149 -3.62 8.22 -3.25
C ARG A 149 -4.02 7.46 -2.00
N MET A 150 -3.25 7.59 -0.92
CA MET A 150 -3.60 7.01 0.38
C MET A 150 -4.92 7.59 0.93
N GLN A 151 -5.15 8.90 0.78
CA GLN A 151 -6.41 9.55 1.17
C GLN A 151 -7.60 9.00 0.39
N TRP A 152 -7.49 8.88 -0.94
CA TRP A 152 -8.54 8.27 -1.76
C TRP A 152 -8.79 6.81 -1.37
N ALA A 153 -7.73 6.03 -1.13
CA ALA A 153 -7.84 4.65 -0.72
C ALA A 153 -8.48 4.48 0.66
N ALA A 154 -8.29 5.44 1.58
CA ALA A 154 -8.87 5.41 2.93
C ALA A 154 -10.41 5.41 2.93
N GLY A 155 -11.06 5.86 1.85
CA GLY A 155 -12.52 5.77 1.73
C GLY A 155 -13.06 4.34 1.81
N TRP A 156 -12.30 3.34 1.36
CA TRP A 156 -12.68 1.93 1.53
C TRP A 156 -12.63 1.46 2.98
N MET A 157 -11.68 1.99 3.75
CA MET A 157 -11.59 1.70 5.19
C MET A 157 -12.75 2.34 5.95
N GLU A 158 -13.19 3.54 5.56
CA GLU A 158 -14.39 4.14 6.12
C GLU A 158 -15.61 3.24 5.89
N VAL A 159 -15.79 2.69 4.69
CA VAL A 159 -16.88 1.76 4.39
C VAL A 159 -16.83 0.51 5.27
N LEU A 160 -15.65 -0.09 5.45
CA LEU A 160 -15.48 -1.25 6.33
C LEU A 160 -15.84 -0.91 7.79
N LEU A 161 -15.28 0.18 8.32
CA LEU A 161 -15.45 0.58 9.70
C LEU A 161 -16.90 0.96 10.02
N ARG A 162 -17.59 1.62 9.09
CA ARG A 162 -19.03 1.91 9.23
C ARG A 162 -19.89 0.65 9.24
N ARG A 163 -19.55 -0.38 8.44
CA ARG A 163 -20.24 -1.68 8.49
C ARG A 163 -20.03 -2.39 9.82
N GLN A 164 -18.82 -2.30 10.37
CA GLN A 164 -18.51 -2.90 11.66
C GLN A 164 -19.31 -2.23 12.79
N MET A 165 -19.34 -0.89 12.82
CA MET A 165 -20.14 -0.13 13.80
C MET A 165 -21.62 -0.52 13.79
N GLN A 166 -22.21 -0.72 12.61
CA GLN A 166 -23.60 -1.16 12.48
C GLN A 166 -23.85 -2.58 12.99
N ALA A 167 -22.84 -3.45 12.94
CA ALA A 167 -22.93 -4.81 13.45
C ALA A 167 -22.76 -4.85 14.98
N ASP A 168 -21.94 -3.97 15.56
CA ASP A 168 -21.75 -3.86 17.02
C ASP A 168 -22.93 -3.19 17.75
N ASP A 169 -23.71 -2.35 17.05
CA ASP A 169 -24.93 -1.70 17.61
C ASP A 169 -26.18 -2.61 17.60
N GLN A 170 -26.11 -3.84 17.05
CA GLN A 170 -27.22 -4.82 16.99
C GLN A 170 -27.13 -5.91 18.06
#